data_AF-A0A0G1K0M1-F1
#
_entry.id   AF-A0A0G1K0M1-F1
#
_cell.length_a   1.000
_cell.length_b   1.000
_cell.length_c   1.000
_cell.angle_alpha   90.00
_cell.angle_beta   90.00
_cell.angle_gamma   90.00
#
_symmetry.space_group_name_H-M   'P 1'
#
loop_
_entity.id
_entity.type
_entity.pdbx_description
1 polymer ?
#
loop_
_entity_poly.entity_id
_entity_poly.type
_entity_poly.pdbx_seq_one_letter_code
_entity_poly.pdbx_strand_id
1 'polypeptide(L)'
;MMRTVKFSIVILTLGVVLFLLSNSKTRYTVIDTRSGVKISSFDPVSKKGFEMRLPDNLEIPGADGRGKWNAAKIGRAGEPSWAAESVAGYLGVTFTKANGYIWWWDRLRVKWEKIDMAKKGWMQETRAVDGEPVTHLTESWKVAAKEMFVSEIISQQRWNVEVVNSSGEVGWGSKTADRIESIGVRVSEVKTGQEQEEGCWVEGQRKNKREAIVKIMLANWGCKWRENSQMGERELLLLLGLAFGSGQR
;
A
#
# COMPACT_ATOMS: atom_id res chain seq x y z
N MET A 1 3.47 48.15 37.55
CA MET A 1 4.15 47.67 36.33
C MET A 1 3.86 46.17 36.17
N MET A 2 2.77 45.81 35.50
CA MET A 2 2.42 44.41 35.22
C MET A 2 2.88 44.05 33.81
N ARG A 3 3.83 43.12 33.70
CA ARG A 3 4.22 42.50 32.43
C ARG A 3 3.21 41.41 32.08
N THR A 4 2.29 41.72 31.17
CA THR A 4 1.44 40.72 30.50
C THR A 4 2.31 39.86 29.57
N VAL A 5 2.39 38.57 29.90
CA VAL A 5 3.13 37.54 29.18
C VAL A 5 2.38 37.20 27.87
N LYS A 6 2.97 37.55 26.72
CA LYS A 6 2.51 37.14 25.38
C LYS A 6 2.94 35.70 25.11
N PHE A 7 2.09 34.71 25.41
CA PHE A 7 2.38 33.29 25.12
C PHE A 7 1.37 32.59 24.20
N SER A 8 0.39 33.31 23.64
CA SER A 8 -0.79 32.66 23.03
C SER A 8 -0.81 32.55 21.51
N ILE A 9 0.26 32.86 20.76
CA ILE A 9 0.18 32.95 19.28
C ILE A 9 0.97 31.83 18.55
N VAL A 10 1.89 31.11 19.19
CA VAL A 10 2.73 30.10 18.49
C VAL A 10 2.03 28.74 18.33
N ILE A 11 1.02 28.42 19.14
CA ILE A 11 0.35 27.11 19.09
C ILE A 11 -0.64 27.00 17.91
N LEU A 12 -1.27 28.11 17.51
CA LEU A 12 -2.30 28.09 16.46
C LEU A 12 -1.71 27.95 15.05
N THR A 13 -0.52 28.50 14.80
CA THR A 13 0.16 28.39 13.51
C THR A 13 0.72 26.99 13.26
N LEU A 14 1.21 26.30 14.30
CA LEU A 14 1.68 24.92 14.17
C LEU A 14 0.53 23.95 13.85
N GLY A 15 -0.64 24.14 14.50
CA GLY A 15 -1.83 23.32 14.26
C GLY A 15 -2.37 23.45 12.83
N VAL A 16 -2.39 24.66 12.26
CA VAL A 16 -2.88 24.90 10.89
C VAL A 16 -1.89 24.36 9.83
N VAL A 17 -0.58 24.49 10.05
CA VAL A 17 0.45 23.95 9.14
C VAL A 17 0.43 22.42 9.14
N LEU A 18 0.24 21.78 10.30
CA LEU A 18 0.09 20.33 10.39
C LEU A 18 -1.23 19.83 9.76
N PHE A 19 -2.32 20.60 9.89
CA PHE A 19 -3.61 20.28 9.24
C PHE A 19 -3.51 20.35 7.70
N LEU A 20 -2.71 21.26 7.16
CA LEU A 20 -2.47 21.36 5.70
C LEU A 20 -1.61 20.21 5.15
N LEU A 21 -0.70 19.66 5.97
CA LEU A 21 0.10 18.47 5.63
C LEU A 21 -0.67 17.15 5.78
N SER A 22 -1.79 17.17 6.52
CA SER A 22 -2.68 16.04 6.82
C SER A 22 -3.74 15.75 5.73
N ASN A 23 -3.56 16.25 4.49
CA ASN A 23 -4.58 16.14 3.43
C ASN A 23 -4.72 14.74 2.79
N SER A 24 -4.16 13.70 3.42
CA SER A 24 -4.38 12.31 3.04
C SER A 24 -5.77 11.87 3.51
N LYS A 25 -6.83 12.24 2.77
CA LYS A 25 -8.20 11.72 2.98
C LYS A 25 -8.34 10.23 2.62
N THR A 26 -7.26 9.61 2.18
CA THR A 26 -7.20 8.21 1.78
C THR A 26 -6.88 7.32 2.96
N ARG A 27 -7.22 6.03 2.85
CA ARG A 27 -6.81 5.02 3.81
C ARG A 27 -5.30 5.03 4.01
N TYR A 28 -4.92 4.85 5.26
CA TYR A 28 -3.55 4.87 5.70
C TYR A 28 -3.16 3.51 6.24
N THR A 29 -2.10 2.91 5.71
CA THR A 29 -1.65 1.57 6.10
C THR A 29 -0.17 1.61 6.49
N VAL A 30 0.16 1.13 7.67
CA VAL A 30 1.53 1.04 8.18
C VAL A 30 1.89 -0.42 8.40
N ILE A 31 3.08 -0.80 7.93
CA ILE A 31 3.67 -2.12 8.14
C ILE A 31 4.91 -1.92 9.04
N ASP A 32 4.84 -2.40 10.27
CA ASP A 32 5.96 -2.44 11.21
C ASP A 32 6.54 -3.85 11.23
N THR A 33 7.84 -3.95 10.96
CA THR A 33 8.57 -5.23 10.88
C THR A 33 9.60 -5.42 11.99
N ARG A 34 9.74 -4.46 12.93
CA ARG A 34 10.85 -4.45 13.91
C ARG A 34 10.77 -5.57 14.94
N SER A 35 9.56 -5.97 15.32
CA SER A 35 9.31 -6.93 16.41
C SER A 35 8.35 -8.05 15.96
N GLY A 36 8.51 -8.49 14.71
CA GLY A 36 7.51 -9.24 13.95
C GLY A 36 6.73 -8.31 13.04
N VAL A 37 5.86 -8.87 12.18
CA VAL A 37 5.09 -8.08 11.22
C VAL A 37 3.74 -7.69 11.81
N LYS A 38 3.58 -6.41 12.12
CA LYS A 38 2.32 -5.78 12.52
C LYS A 38 1.85 -4.86 11.42
N ILE A 39 0.57 -4.96 11.08
CA ILE A 39 -0.09 -4.10 10.10
C ILE A 39 -1.20 -3.35 10.81
N SER A 40 -1.15 -2.03 10.72
CA SER A 40 -2.19 -1.14 11.20
C SER A 40 -2.72 -0.35 10.01
N SER A 41 -4.01 -0.42 9.76
CA SER A 41 -4.65 0.33 8.68
C SER A 41 -5.92 1.02 9.18
N PHE A 42 -6.16 2.26 8.78
CA PHE A 42 -7.42 2.94 9.05
C PHE A 42 -7.84 3.85 7.90
N ASP A 43 -9.16 4.03 7.76
CA ASP A 43 -9.73 5.00 6.83
C ASP A 43 -10.13 6.28 7.60
N PRO A 44 -9.55 7.45 7.27
CA PRO A 44 -9.88 8.72 7.92
C PRO A 44 -11.35 9.13 7.76
N VAL A 45 -12.02 8.71 6.68
CA VAL A 45 -13.41 9.07 6.38
C VAL A 45 -14.36 8.31 7.31
N SER A 46 -14.23 6.98 7.34
CA SER A 46 -15.10 6.13 8.18
C SER A 46 -14.69 6.13 9.66
N LYS A 47 -13.47 6.58 9.98
CA LYS A 47 -12.84 6.50 11.32
C LYS A 47 -12.78 5.08 11.88
N LYS A 48 -12.73 4.08 11.00
CA LYS A 48 -12.55 2.67 11.34
C LYS A 48 -11.16 2.22 10.91
N GLY A 49 -10.55 1.38 11.72
CA GLY A 49 -9.26 0.78 11.42
C GLY A 49 -9.13 -0.59 12.04
N PHE A 50 -8.11 -1.31 11.60
CA PHE A 50 -7.77 -2.60 12.15
C PHE A 50 -6.27 -2.74 12.37
N GLU A 51 -5.94 -3.59 13.34
CA GLU A 51 -4.59 -4.05 13.58
C GLU A 51 -4.54 -5.56 13.44
N MET A 52 -3.58 -6.06 12.67
CA MET A 52 -3.31 -7.49 12.57
C MET A 52 -1.82 -7.74 12.74
N ARG A 53 -1.49 -8.90 13.31
CA ARG A 53 -0.12 -9.40 13.42
C ARG A 53 -0.03 -10.66 12.58
N LEU A 54 0.96 -10.73 11.69
CA LEU A 54 1.19 -11.93 10.90
C LEU A 54 1.80 -13.02 11.80
N PRO A 55 1.45 -14.30 11.62
CA PRO A 55 2.12 -15.39 12.32
C PRO A 55 3.61 -15.40 12.02
N ASP A 56 4.40 -15.73 13.03
CA ASP A 56 5.86 -15.72 12.94
C ASP A 56 6.42 -16.67 11.87
N ASN A 57 5.72 -17.78 11.61
CA ASN A 57 6.05 -18.80 10.59
C ASN A 57 5.39 -18.57 9.22
N LEU A 58 4.76 -17.41 9.00
CA LEU A 58 4.24 -17.05 7.67
C LEU A 58 5.41 -16.84 6.70
N GLU A 59 5.43 -17.63 5.62
CA GLU A 59 6.47 -17.55 4.60
C GLU A 59 6.13 -16.44 3.59
N ILE A 60 7.00 -15.44 3.52
CA ILE A 60 6.84 -14.23 2.70
C ILE A 60 7.94 -14.22 1.62
N PRO A 61 7.59 -14.20 0.33
CA PRO A 61 8.55 -13.94 -0.73
C PRO A 61 9.16 -12.53 -0.56
N GLY A 62 10.48 -12.46 -0.52
CA GLY A 62 11.21 -11.20 -0.52
C GLY A 62 11.03 -10.47 -1.85
N ALA A 63 10.85 -9.16 -1.78
CA ALA A 63 10.86 -8.29 -2.95
C ALA A 63 12.21 -8.41 -3.69
N ASP A 64 12.20 -8.19 -5.00
CA ASP A 64 13.36 -8.22 -5.89
C ASP A 64 14.12 -9.56 -5.87
N GLY A 65 13.40 -10.67 -5.70
CA GLY A 65 13.97 -12.03 -5.81
C GLY A 65 14.86 -12.45 -4.64
N ARG A 66 14.81 -11.76 -3.50
CA ARG A 66 15.65 -12.05 -2.31
C ARG A 66 15.22 -13.30 -1.52
N GLY A 67 14.73 -14.33 -2.20
CA GLY A 67 14.30 -15.60 -1.59
C GLY A 67 13.01 -15.47 -0.77
N LYS A 68 12.79 -16.40 0.16
CA LYS A 68 11.61 -16.43 1.03
C LYS A 68 12.02 -16.27 2.49
N TRP A 69 11.18 -15.58 3.26
CA TRP A 69 11.47 -15.19 4.64
C TRP A 69 10.28 -15.43 5.55
N ASN A 70 10.54 -15.94 6.75
CA ASN A 70 9.53 -15.98 7.79
C ASN A 70 9.24 -14.56 8.30
N ALA A 71 7.97 -14.26 8.57
CA ALA A 71 7.53 -12.95 9.06
C ALA A 71 8.29 -12.50 10.32
N ALA A 72 8.63 -13.42 11.23
CA ALA A 72 9.42 -13.09 12.42
C ALA A 72 10.83 -12.55 12.11
N LYS A 73 11.40 -12.90 10.95
CA LYS A 73 12.79 -12.62 10.58
C LYS A 73 12.92 -11.55 9.50
N ILE A 74 11.88 -11.30 8.69
CA ILE A 74 11.96 -10.43 7.52
C ILE A 74 12.43 -9.00 7.85
N GLY A 75 12.00 -8.44 8.99
CA GLY A 75 12.44 -7.12 9.42
C GLY A 75 13.90 -7.02 9.87
N ARG A 76 14.57 -8.17 10.13
CA ARG A 76 16.00 -8.24 10.45
C ARG A 76 16.87 -8.54 9.23
N ALA A 77 16.26 -8.96 8.12
CA ALA A 77 16.95 -9.42 6.93
C ALA A 77 17.41 -8.29 5.98
N GLY A 78 16.91 -7.07 6.18
CA GLY A 78 17.27 -5.94 5.32
C GLY A 78 16.69 -4.62 5.81
N GLU A 79 16.67 -3.63 4.91
CA GLU A 79 16.13 -2.31 5.23
C GLU A 79 14.62 -2.38 5.54
N PRO A 80 14.11 -1.56 6.47
CA PRO A 80 12.68 -1.56 6.83
C PRO A 80 11.75 -1.32 5.64
N SER A 81 12.18 -0.50 4.68
CA SER A 81 11.46 -0.20 3.43
C SER A 81 11.29 -1.45 2.56
N TRP A 82 12.35 -2.22 2.35
CA TRP A 82 12.33 -3.48 1.60
C TRP A 82 11.47 -4.54 2.29
N ALA A 83 11.59 -4.67 3.62
CA ALA A 83 10.79 -5.63 4.37
C ALA A 83 9.30 -5.29 4.28
N ALA A 84 8.93 -4.01 4.41
CA ALA A 84 7.56 -3.54 4.23
C ALA A 84 7.04 -3.78 2.81
N GLU A 85 7.86 -3.52 1.78
CA GLU A 85 7.50 -3.78 0.37
C GLU A 85 7.25 -5.27 0.11
N SER A 86 8.09 -6.14 0.68
CA SER A 86 7.96 -7.60 0.58
C SER A 86 6.64 -8.08 1.19
N VAL A 87 6.35 -7.61 2.41
CA VAL A 87 5.07 -7.89 3.10
C VAL A 87 3.89 -7.37 2.28
N ALA A 88 3.93 -6.12 1.82
CA ALA A 88 2.88 -5.51 1.01
C ALA A 88 2.67 -6.26 -0.31
N GLY A 89 3.75 -6.74 -0.94
CA GLY A 89 3.72 -7.55 -2.14
C GLY A 89 3.05 -8.89 -1.94
N TYR A 90 3.43 -9.58 -0.88
CA TYR A 90 2.84 -10.87 -0.57
C TYR A 90 1.37 -10.77 -0.19
N LEU A 91 0.98 -9.75 0.58
CA LEU A 91 -0.41 -9.53 0.97
C LEU A 91 -1.27 -8.92 -0.14
N GLY A 92 -0.68 -8.43 -1.23
CA GLY A 92 -1.40 -7.73 -2.29
C GLY A 92 -2.05 -6.43 -1.81
N VAL A 93 -1.37 -5.70 -0.91
CA VAL A 93 -1.91 -4.45 -0.32
C VAL A 93 -1.00 -3.26 -0.59
N THR A 94 -1.58 -2.06 -0.59
CA THR A 94 -0.82 -0.81 -0.65
C THR A 94 -0.51 -0.31 0.77
N PHE A 95 0.65 0.30 0.98
CA PHE A 95 1.03 0.91 2.25
C PHE A 95 1.42 2.38 2.12
N THR A 96 1.52 3.06 3.26
CA THR A 96 1.85 4.47 3.32
C THR A 96 3.19 4.63 4.03
N LYS A 97 4.15 5.27 3.36
CA LYS A 97 5.39 5.74 4.00
C LYS A 97 5.05 6.90 4.91
N ALA A 98 4.73 6.56 6.15
CA ALA A 98 4.09 7.45 7.09
C ALA A 98 5.01 8.51 7.68
N ASN A 99 4.54 9.76 7.77
CA ASN A 99 5.07 10.68 8.78
C ASN A 99 4.50 10.24 10.14
N GLY A 100 5.38 9.74 11.03
CA GLY A 100 4.99 9.13 12.30
C GLY A 100 4.14 10.05 13.20
N TYR A 101 4.31 11.37 13.09
CA TYR A 101 3.55 12.33 13.88
C TYR A 101 2.07 12.41 13.45
N ILE A 102 1.80 12.58 12.16
CA ILE A 102 0.42 12.66 11.62
C ILE A 102 -0.33 11.36 11.92
N TRP A 103 0.34 10.23 11.68
CA TRP A 103 -0.19 8.90 12.00
C TRP A 103 -0.62 8.78 13.46
N TRP A 104 0.21 9.24 14.39
CA TRP A 104 -0.07 9.13 15.81
C TRP A 104 -1.33 9.90 16.21
N TRP A 105 -1.53 11.11 15.70
CA TRP A 105 -2.72 11.93 16.00
C TRP A 105 -4.00 11.34 15.43
N ASP A 106 -3.97 10.91 14.16
CA ASP A 106 -5.17 10.38 13.52
C ASP A 106 -5.59 9.05 14.14
N ARG A 107 -4.61 8.21 14.53
CA ARG A 107 -4.83 6.94 15.21
C ARG A 107 -5.64 7.08 16.51
N LEU A 108 -5.54 8.19 17.23
CA LEU A 108 -6.29 8.44 18.47
C LEU A 108 -7.79 8.62 18.24
N ARG A 109 -8.23 8.92 17.01
CA ARG A 109 -9.63 9.19 16.66
C ARG A 109 -10.33 8.02 15.98
N VAL A 110 -9.65 6.89 15.86
CA VAL A 110 -10.08 5.72 15.09
C VAL A 110 -10.58 4.63 16.02
N LYS A 111 -11.67 3.96 15.63
CA LYS A 111 -12.12 2.72 16.27
C LYS A 111 -11.32 1.55 15.71
N TRP A 112 -10.49 0.94 16.55
CA TRP A 112 -9.59 -0.14 16.17
C TRP A 112 -10.18 -1.51 16.46
N GLU A 113 -10.21 -2.37 15.45
CA GLU A 113 -10.46 -3.79 15.57
C GLU A 113 -9.15 -4.58 15.56
N LYS A 114 -8.99 -5.54 16.47
CA LYS A 114 -7.85 -6.47 16.42
C LYS A 114 -8.26 -7.71 15.63
N ILE A 115 -7.52 -8.00 14.58
CA ILE A 115 -7.81 -9.11 13.68
C ILE A 115 -6.80 -10.22 13.92
N ASP A 116 -7.33 -11.41 14.16
CA ASP A 116 -6.59 -12.65 14.27
C ASP A 116 -6.77 -13.43 12.97
N MET A 117 -5.74 -13.43 12.11
CA MET A 117 -5.82 -14.04 10.79
C MET A 117 -6.04 -15.56 10.86
N ALA A 118 -5.55 -16.23 11.91
CA ALA A 118 -5.64 -17.68 12.04
C ALA A 118 -7.10 -18.12 12.24
N LYS A 119 -7.88 -17.30 12.98
CA LYS A 119 -9.30 -17.55 13.22
C LYS A 119 -10.21 -17.28 12.02
N LYS A 120 -9.69 -16.64 10.97
CA LYS A 120 -10.48 -16.21 9.81
C LYS A 120 -10.38 -17.14 8.59
N GLY A 121 -9.54 -18.19 8.66
CA GLY A 121 -9.33 -19.11 7.53
C GLY A 121 -8.53 -18.52 6.37
N TRP A 122 -7.91 -17.36 6.57
CA TRP A 122 -7.08 -16.68 5.56
C TRP A 122 -5.70 -17.29 5.40
N MET A 123 -5.40 -18.32 6.20
CA MET A 123 -4.10 -18.94 6.27
C MET A 123 -4.24 -20.46 6.32
N GLN A 124 -3.27 -21.13 5.74
CA GLN A 124 -3.15 -22.58 5.74
C GLN A 124 -1.74 -22.97 6.16
N GLU A 125 -1.65 -23.90 7.09
CA GLU A 125 -0.39 -24.53 7.47
C GLU A 125 -0.05 -25.63 6.45
N THR A 126 1.19 -25.63 6.00
CA THR A 126 1.79 -26.69 5.19
C THR A 126 3.12 -27.09 5.82
N ARG A 127 3.76 -28.13 5.29
CA ARG A 127 5.12 -28.51 5.69
C ARG A 127 6.08 -28.19 4.55
N ALA A 128 7.18 -27.51 4.89
CA ALA A 128 8.29 -27.33 3.98
C ALA A 128 9.01 -28.67 3.72
N VAL A 129 9.93 -28.68 2.76
CA VAL A 129 10.67 -29.88 2.32
C VAL A 129 11.51 -30.49 3.45
N ASP A 130 11.96 -29.66 4.39
CA ASP A 130 12.68 -30.04 5.61
C ASP A 130 11.76 -30.50 6.76
N GLY A 131 10.45 -30.46 6.56
CA GLY A 131 9.44 -30.84 7.54
C GLY A 131 9.01 -29.72 8.50
N GLU A 132 9.57 -28.51 8.39
CA GLU A 132 9.15 -27.37 9.22
C GLU A 132 7.72 -26.92 8.87
N PRO A 133 6.87 -26.59 9.86
CA PRO A 133 5.54 -26.05 9.61
C PRO A 133 5.63 -24.60 9.13
N VAL A 134 5.18 -24.36 7.90
CA VAL A 134 5.11 -23.02 7.31
C VAL A 134 3.66 -22.63 7.06
N THR A 135 3.38 -21.34 7.20
CA THR A 135 2.04 -20.81 6.94
C THR A 135 2.04 -20.07 5.60
N HIS A 136 0.97 -20.23 4.81
CA HIS A 136 0.71 -19.45 3.60
C HIS A 136 -0.68 -18.83 3.63
N LEU A 137 -0.86 -17.76 2.86
CA LEU A 137 -2.18 -17.16 2.62
C LEU A 137 -3.04 -18.05 1.73
N THR A 138 -4.33 -18.15 2.04
CA THR A 138 -5.32 -18.81 1.18
C THR A 138 -5.92 -17.82 0.19
N GLU A 139 -6.61 -18.29 -0.85
CA GLU A 139 -7.30 -17.40 -1.82
C GLU A 139 -8.37 -16.51 -1.15
N SER A 140 -8.94 -16.95 -0.02
CA SER A 140 -9.90 -16.14 0.75
C SER A 140 -9.29 -14.85 1.32
N TRP A 141 -7.96 -14.81 1.51
CA TRP A 141 -7.25 -13.60 1.90
C TRP A 141 -7.44 -12.49 0.88
N LYS A 142 -7.38 -12.78 -0.42
CA LYS A 142 -7.49 -11.73 -1.47
C LYS A 142 -8.84 -11.02 -1.40
N VAL A 143 -9.91 -11.77 -1.13
CA VAL A 143 -11.26 -11.21 -0.94
C VAL A 143 -11.31 -10.33 0.30
N ALA A 144 -10.80 -10.85 1.43
CA ALA A 144 -10.75 -10.09 2.69
C ALA A 144 -9.89 -8.82 2.57
N ALA A 145 -8.74 -8.90 1.90
CA ALA A 145 -7.84 -7.78 1.69
C ALA A 145 -8.53 -6.66 0.88
N LYS A 146 -9.27 -7.01 -0.18
CA LYS A 146 -10.07 -6.05 -0.95
C LYS A 146 -11.09 -5.36 -0.06
N GLU A 147 -11.82 -6.08 0.78
CA GLU A 147 -12.81 -5.45 1.67
C GLU A 147 -12.18 -4.58 2.77
N MET A 148 -11.10 -5.06 3.37
CA MET A 148 -10.47 -4.42 4.53
C MET A 148 -9.65 -3.19 4.16
N PHE A 149 -8.94 -3.22 3.02
CA PHE A 149 -8.01 -2.17 2.61
C PHE A 149 -8.62 -1.16 1.63
N VAL A 150 -9.91 -1.29 1.27
CA VAL A 150 -10.60 -0.29 0.44
C VAL A 150 -10.52 1.09 1.10
N SER A 151 -10.09 2.08 0.34
CA SER A 151 -10.24 3.48 0.71
C SER A 151 -11.59 3.99 0.23
N GLU A 152 -12.42 4.44 1.17
CA GLU A 152 -13.79 4.87 0.90
C GLU A 152 -13.82 6.01 -0.14
N ILE A 153 -12.95 7.03 0.03
CA ILE A 153 -12.87 8.15 -0.91
C ILE A 153 -12.46 7.72 -2.32
N ILE A 154 -11.56 6.75 -2.46
CA ILE A 154 -11.09 6.28 -3.77
C ILE A 154 -12.17 5.43 -4.43
N SER A 155 -12.83 4.54 -3.67
CA SER A 155 -13.90 3.68 -4.18
C SER A 155 -15.09 4.49 -4.71
N GLN A 156 -15.44 5.60 -4.05
CA GLN A 156 -16.50 6.51 -4.48
C GLN A 156 -16.18 7.22 -5.80
N GLN A 157 -14.89 7.40 -6.13
CA GLN A 157 -14.46 8.04 -7.37
C GLN A 157 -14.58 7.12 -8.60
N ARG A 158 -14.79 5.81 -8.40
CA ARG A 158 -15.02 4.81 -9.48
C ARG A 158 -13.95 4.83 -10.58
N TRP A 159 -12.69 4.89 -10.18
CA TRP A 159 -11.57 4.80 -11.11
C TRP A 159 -11.52 3.43 -11.79
N ASN A 160 -11.19 3.45 -13.08
CA ASN A 160 -10.83 2.28 -13.85
C ASN A 160 -9.34 2.37 -14.23
N VAL A 161 -8.58 1.33 -13.93
CA VAL A 161 -7.16 1.25 -14.27
C VAL A 161 -6.94 0.09 -15.23
N GLU A 162 -6.33 0.38 -16.37
CA GLU A 162 -5.71 -0.63 -17.22
C GLU A 162 -4.26 -0.84 -16.77
N VAL A 163 -3.84 -2.09 -16.62
CA VAL A 163 -2.46 -2.45 -16.28
C VAL A 163 -1.80 -3.10 -17.47
N VAL A 164 -0.73 -2.51 -17.98
CA VAL A 164 0.07 -3.06 -19.08
C VAL A 164 1.43 -3.45 -18.53
N ASN A 165 1.74 -4.74 -18.59
CA ASN A 165 3.01 -5.30 -18.16
C ASN A 165 3.94 -5.51 -19.37
N SER A 166 4.94 -4.64 -19.50
CA SER A 166 6.02 -4.73 -20.48
C SER A 166 7.38 -5.02 -19.83
N SER A 167 7.42 -5.40 -18.54
CA SER A 167 8.66 -5.64 -17.79
C SER A 167 9.41 -6.91 -18.19
N GLY A 168 8.77 -7.80 -18.96
CA GLY A 168 9.27 -9.14 -19.27
C GLY A 168 9.08 -10.16 -18.14
N GLU A 169 8.70 -9.70 -16.95
CA GLU A 169 8.58 -10.54 -15.77
C GLU A 169 7.13 -11.03 -15.57
N VAL A 170 6.98 -12.34 -15.38
CA VAL A 170 5.67 -13.00 -15.30
C VAL A 170 4.98 -12.69 -13.97
N GLY A 171 3.70 -12.31 -14.05
CA GLY A 171 2.84 -12.12 -12.88
C GLY A 171 2.89 -10.72 -12.23
N TRP A 172 3.77 -9.81 -12.66
CA TRP A 172 3.77 -8.44 -12.12
C TRP A 172 2.50 -7.67 -12.43
N GLY A 173 1.94 -7.83 -13.63
CA GLY A 173 0.65 -7.25 -13.99
C GLY A 173 -0.45 -7.65 -12.99
N SER A 174 -0.60 -8.95 -12.73
CA SER A 174 -1.60 -9.48 -11.78
C SER A 174 -1.33 -9.04 -10.34
N LYS A 175 -0.09 -9.13 -9.85
CA LYS A 175 0.28 -8.67 -8.49
C LYS A 175 0.01 -7.18 -8.29
N THR A 176 0.26 -6.38 -9.32
CA THR A 176 0.02 -4.94 -9.28
C THR A 176 -1.48 -4.64 -9.33
N ALA A 177 -2.22 -5.37 -10.17
CA ALA A 177 -3.68 -5.30 -10.18
C ALA A 177 -4.29 -5.62 -8.81
N ASP A 178 -3.86 -6.70 -8.15
CA ASP A 178 -4.33 -7.06 -6.81
C ASP A 178 -4.12 -5.90 -5.81
N ARG A 179 -2.94 -5.26 -5.83
CA ARG A 179 -2.63 -4.10 -4.98
C ARG A 179 -3.52 -2.89 -5.30
N ILE A 180 -3.81 -2.62 -6.56
CA ILE A 180 -4.70 -1.52 -6.99
C ILE A 180 -6.14 -1.81 -6.57
N GLU A 181 -6.61 -3.03 -6.74
CA GLU A 181 -7.95 -3.43 -6.32
C GLU A 181 -8.10 -3.39 -4.81
N SER A 182 -7.03 -3.70 -4.05
CA SER A 182 -7.05 -3.64 -2.59
C SER A 182 -7.39 -2.25 -2.03
N ILE A 183 -7.12 -1.17 -2.77
CA ILE A 183 -7.43 0.21 -2.35
C ILE A 183 -8.80 0.70 -2.85
N GLY A 184 -9.58 -0.17 -3.49
CA GLY A 184 -10.94 0.10 -3.96
C GLY A 184 -11.03 0.66 -5.38
N VAL A 185 -10.01 0.47 -6.20
CA VAL A 185 -10.02 0.84 -7.61
C VAL A 185 -10.39 -0.37 -8.46
N ARG A 186 -11.15 -0.17 -9.54
CA ARG A 186 -11.44 -1.24 -10.48
C ARG A 186 -10.27 -1.39 -11.45
N VAL A 187 -9.74 -2.60 -11.59
CA VAL A 187 -8.83 -2.92 -12.70
C VAL A 187 -9.69 -3.40 -13.86
N SER A 188 -9.69 -2.64 -14.96
CA SER A 188 -10.50 -2.98 -16.14
C SER A 188 -9.88 -4.12 -16.93
N GLU A 189 -8.55 -4.12 -17.05
CA GLU A 189 -7.82 -5.08 -17.87
C GLU A 189 -6.35 -5.19 -17.41
N VAL A 190 -5.78 -6.39 -17.57
CA VAL A 190 -4.35 -6.64 -17.38
C VAL A 190 -3.80 -7.23 -18.69
N LYS A 191 -2.93 -6.48 -19.37
CA LYS A 191 -2.32 -6.87 -20.65
C LYS A 191 -0.83 -7.10 -20.50
N THR A 192 -0.28 -7.87 -21.43
CA THR A 192 1.16 -7.88 -21.72
C THR A 192 1.44 -6.91 -22.86
N GLY A 193 2.28 -5.92 -22.62
CA GLY A 193 2.70 -4.94 -23.62
C GLY A 193 4.00 -5.35 -24.31
N GLN A 194 4.22 -4.82 -25.51
CA GLN A 194 5.50 -4.95 -26.24
C GLN A 194 6.39 -3.70 -26.11
N GLU A 195 5.86 -2.64 -25.49
CA GLU A 195 6.53 -1.35 -25.36
C GLU A 195 7.74 -1.46 -24.43
N GLN A 196 8.94 -1.21 -24.96
CA GLN A 196 10.20 -1.25 -24.22
C GLN A 196 10.49 0.07 -23.51
N GLU A 197 9.51 0.58 -22.75
CA GLU A 197 9.74 1.74 -21.92
C GLU A 197 10.46 1.37 -20.64
N GLU A 198 11.35 2.23 -20.15
CA GLU A 198 12.02 2.02 -18.87
C GLU A 198 11.16 2.52 -17.69
N GLY A 199 11.14 1.73 -16.61
CA GLY A 199 10.54 2.11 -15.33
C GLY A 199 9.03 1.91 -15.27
N CYS A 200 8.31 2.76 -14.53
CA CYS A 200 6.86 2.71 -14.40
C CYS A 200 6.22 4.05 -14.74
N TRP A 201 5.08 4.02 -15.42
CA TRP A 201 4.34 5.21 -15.82
C TRP A 201 2.85 5.10 -15.48
N VAL A 202 2.29 6.18 -14.96
CA VAL A 202 0.85 6.38 -14.80
C VAL A 202 0.43 7.41 -15.83
N GLU A 203 -0.44 7.02 -16.75
CA GLU A 203 -1.03 7.91 -17.75
C GLU A 203 -2.48 8.25 -17.44
N GLY A 204 -2.88 9.46 -17.83
CA GLY A 204 -4.26 9.92 -17.77
C GLY A 204 -4.38 11.40 -18.13
N GLN A 205 -5.59 11.94 -18.04
CA GLN A 205 -5.81 13.36 -18.30
C GLN A 205 -5.10 14.25 -17.27
N ARG A 206 -4.66 15.46 -17.68
CA ARG A 206 -3.96 16.42 -16.81
C ARG A 206 -4.62 16.66 -15.46
N LYS A 207 -5.96 16.73 -15.43
CA LYS A 207 -6.75 16.95 -14.21
C LYS A 207 -6.61 15.79 -13.20
N ASN A 208 -6.36 14.57 -13.69
CA ASN A 208 -6.23 13.36 -12.86
C ASN A 208 -4.92 13.35 -12.07
N LYS A 209 -3.88 14.08 -12.52
CA LYS A 209 -2.55 14.10 -11.87
C LYS A 209 -2.59 14.40 -10.36
N ARG A 210 -3.55 15.20 -9.92
CA ARG A 210 -3.67 15.64 -8.51
C ARG A 210 -4.50 14.71 -7.64
N GLU A 211 -5.13 13.71 -8.24
CA GLU A 211 -6.04 12.80 -7.59
C GLU A 211 -5.30 11.87 -6.62
N ALA A 212 -6.01 11.47 -5.57
CA ALA A 212 -5.50 10.63 -4.50
C ALA A 212 -4.88 9.33 -5.03
N ILE A 213 -5.59 8.66 -5.94
CA ILE A 213 -5.13 7.40 -6.54
C ILE A 213 -3.79 7.58 -7.25
N VAL A 214 -3.65 8.61 -8.10
CA VAL A 214 -2.42 8.86 -8.85
C VAL A 214 -1.25 9.09 -7.89
N LYS A 215 -1.44 9.91 -6.85
CA LYS A 215 -0.40 10.13 -5.83
C LYS A 215 0.04 8.85 -5.14
N ILE A 216 -0.90 7.95 -4.83
CA ILE A 216 -0.59 6.64 -4.25
C ILE A 216 0.24 5.81 -5.21
N MET A 217 -0.15 5.75 -6.49
CA MET A 217 0.56 4.98 -7.52
C MET A 217 2.01 5.46 -7.69
N LEU A 218 2.19 6.79 -7.83
CA LEU A 218 3.50 7.40 -7.97
C LEU A 218 4.38 7.13 -6.74
N ALA A 219 3.83 7.25 -5.53
CA ALA A 219 4.59 7.11 -4.29
C ALA A 219 4.93 5.66 -3.92
N ASN A 220 4.02 4.70 -4.16
CA ASN A 220 4.23 3.29 -3.81
C ASN A 220 5.07 2.56 -4.84
N TRP A 221 4.75 2.75 -6.12
CA TRP A 221 5.39 2.01 -7.20
C TRP A 221 6.55 2.75 -7.84
N GLY A 222 6.82 4.00 -7.44
CA GLY A 222 7.92 4.80 -7.98
C GLY A 222 7.66 5.19 -9.44
N CYS A 223 6.40 5.22 -9.85
CA CYS A 223 6.01 5.54 -11.21
C CYS A 223 6.15 7.05 -11.48
N LYS A 224 6.30 7.39 -12.76
CA LYS A 224 6.28 8.76 -13.27
C LYS A 224 4.90 9.06 -13.86
N TRP A 225 4.53 10.34 -13.90
CA TRP A 225 3.28 10.77 -14.51
C TRP A 225 3.48 11.11 -15.99
N ARG A 226 2.55 10.68 -16.83
CA ARG A 226 2.45 11.09 -18.24
C ARG A 226 1.04 11.58 -18.54
N GLU A 227 0.92 12.66 -19.29
CA GLU A 227 -0.38 13.13 -19.74
C GLU A 227 -0.81 12.38 -20.99
N ASN A 228 -2.03 11.86 -20.99
CA ASN A 228 -2.66 11.23 -22.13
C ASN A 228 -4.08 11.80 -22.28
N SER A 229 -4.28 12.65 -23.28
CA SER A 229 -5.54 13.35 -23.52
C SER A 229 -6.64 12.48 -24.13
N GLN A 230 -6.29 11.28 -24.63
CA GLN A 230 -7.23 10.33 -25.21
C GLN A 230 -7.96 9.50 -24.14
N MET A 231 -7.44 9.47 -22.91
CA MET A 231 -8.04 8.76 -21.78
C MET A 231 -9.31 9.45 -21.28
N GLY A 232 -10.27 8.68 -20.76
CA GLY A 232 -11.44 9.22 -20.06
C GLY A 232 -11.11 9.91 -18.73
N GLU A 233 -12.09 10.64 -18.16
CA GLU A 233 -11.90 11.39 -16.91
C GLU A 233 -11.54 10.50 -15.71
N ARG A 234 -12.08 9.28 -15.64
CA ARG A 234 -11.82 8.32 -14.54
C ARG A 234 -11.07 7.09 -15.00
N GLU A 235 -10.27 7.24 -16.04
CA GLU A 235 -9.45 6.18 -16.60
C GLU A 235 -7.98 6.51 -16.39
N LEU A 236 -7.21 5.49 -16.03
CA LEU A 236 -5.78 5.54 -15.88
C LEU A 236 -5.17 4.33 -16.58
N LEU A 237 -4.00 4.54 -17.16
CA LEU A 237 -3.16 3.47 -17.69
C LEU A 237 -1.93 3.37 -16.80
N LEU A 238 -1.66 2.17 -16.27
CA LEU A 238 -0.45 1.87 -15.52
C LEU A 238 0.46 0.98 -16.38
N LEU A 239 1.53 1.57 -16.88
CA LEU A 239 2.57 0.90 -17.66
C LEU A 239 3.70 0.45 -16.73
N LEU A 240 3.93 -0.86 -16.69
CA LEU A 240 5.05 -1.49 -15.99
C LEU A 240 6.12 -1.84 -17.04
N GLY A 241 7.06 -0.93 -17.24
CA GLY A 241 8.13 -1.06 -18.22
C GLY A 241 9.28 -1.97 -17.78
N LEU A 242 10.34 -1.98 -18.59
CA LEU A 242 11.61 -2.65 -18.33
C LEU A 242 12.19 -2.20 -16.98
N ALA A 243 12.83 -3.14 -16.29
CA ALA A 243 13.40 -2.96 -14.95
C ALA A 243 12.39 -2.60 -13.84
N PHE A 244 11.07 -2.65 -14.10
CA PHE A 244 10.09 -2.55 -13.02
C PHE A 244 10.24 -3.73 -12.06
N GLY A 245 10.52 -3.44 -10.78
CA GLY A 245 10.67 -4.46 -9.74
C GLY A 245 12.02 -5.16 -9.70
N SER A 246 13.05 -4.68 -10.41
CA SER A 246 14.41 -5.22 -10.37
C SER A 246 15.27 -4.63 -9.22
N GLY A 247 14.68 -3.86 -8.31
CA GLY A 247 15.41 -3.17 -7.24
C GLY A 247 16.33 -2.04 -7.71
N GLN A 248 16.42 -1.74 -9.01
CA GLN A 248 17.12 -0.57 -9.56
C GLN A 248 16.20 0.66 -9.43
N ARG A 249 16.11 1.23 -8.23
CA ARG A 249 15.47 2.53 -7.97
C ARG A 249 16.52 3.57 -7.60
#